data_AF-A0A960EK32-F1
#
_entry.id   AF-A0A960EK32-F1
#
_cell.length_a   1.000
_cell.length_b   1.000
_cell.length_c   1.000
_cell.angle_alpha   90.00
_cell.angle_beta   90.00
_cell.angle_gamma   90.00
#
_symmetry.space_group_name_H-M   'P 1'
#
loop_
_entity.id
_entity.type
_entity.pdbx_description
1 polymer ?
#
loop_
_entity_poly.entity_id
_entity_poly.type
_entity_poly.pdbx_seq_one_letter_code
_entity_poly.pdbx_strand_id
1 'polypeptide(L)'
;LHPSHLGTAGTVGAKLGLSLLAAVVSYVVVEQPVRRGWPHGRVAPALGAFGMMVAATALVVGTRGALPPAPSAPTDGLPPHVAGAPVVWVAGDSVALSLAANLHDDPARFGVNPLERTQLGCTVVGADRPMRSFAGDPIAPPPCATRALEGIDAVRPDVVVLWVGSRPNDAIEVDGRWVRACDPAFDDAHREATAELARRLQASGAQVVISTVLRSGARSLPVAGSEERIACVNRAIGEAADLVEGAVVIDPNELLCPDDAPCVESLAGGPVRSDGLHLDRGPGGAQVAAWMIEQALGSTANASLAPDLQARLAAIPERTLAWLDRVTTLAQGVEMDDEGLRYWGERLVLGDARVAVAEALVSSEAWRHQRVVEAHRRWLGTDPDEATERRWTSWLATHTTSELDLALATSEEGEAASGTTHRERAQHLADALALPEAAVDHFEARLDRGVEWDTVVRDGYFSLPASDQRMVGLAPSSPYTPPTEQLIAEFRTTGDERAPLVQALATTP
;
A
#
# COMPACT_ATOMS: atom_id res chain seq x y z
N LEU A 1 20.94 33.65 17.01
CA LEU A 1 19.46 33.78 16.93
C LEU A 1 18.86 32.54 17.57
N HIS A 2 18.24 32.66 18.75
CA HIS A 2 17.66 31.50 19.44
C HIS A 2 16.39 31.02 18.71
N PRO A 3 16.22 29.72 18.43
CA PRO A 3 15.08 29.19 17.66
C PRO A 3 13.71 29.34 18.32
N SER A 4 13.64 29.76 19.59
CA SER A 4 12.42 29.77 20.41
C SER A 4 11.42 30.89 20.10
N HIS A 5 11.67 31.76 19.11
CA HIS A 5 10.81 32.92 18.80
C HIS A 5 10.17 32.90 17.40
N LEU A 6 10.44 31.89 16.57
CA LEU A 6 9.78 31.73 15.29
C LEU A 6 8.67 30.70 15.44
N GLY A 7 7.40 31.14 15.42
CA GLY A 7 6.26 30.23 15.30
C GLY A 7 6.41 29.33 14.06
N THR A 8 5.65 28.24 13.99
CA THR A 8 5.70 27.23 12.91
C THR A 8 5.72 27.84 11.49
N ALA A 9 4.97 28.92 11.27
CA ALA A 9 4.98 29.68 10.01
C ALA A 9 6.35 30.32 9.68
N GLY A 10 7.06 30.85 10.69
CA GLY A 10 8.38 31.46 10.53
C GLY A 10 9.48 30.44 10.23
N THR A 11 9.38 29.22 10.75
CA THR A 11 10.32 28.13 10.44
C THR A 11 10.12 27.61 9.02
N VAL A 12 8.87 27.50 8.56
CA VAL A 12 8.56 27.13 7.16
C VAL A 12 9.07 28.20 6.20
N GLY A 13 8.81 29.48 6.48
CA GLY A 13 9.29 30.59 5.66
C GLY A 13 10.82 30.65 5.55
N ALA A 14 11.53 30.42 6.66
CA ALA A 14 12.99 30.36 6.66
C ALA A 14 13.54 29.19 5.82
N LYS A 15 12.92 28.01 5.91
CA LYS A 15 13.28 26.84 5.10
C LYS A 15 13.09 27.10 3.61
N LEU A 16 11.91 27.63 3.22
CA LEU A 16 11.61 27.97 1.83
C LEU A 16 12.58 29.03 1.29
N GLY A 17 12.89 30.06 2.09
CA GLY A 17 13.85 31.09 1.71
C GLY A 17 15.27 30.54 1.51
N LEU A 18 15.74 29.65 2.40
CA LEU A 18 17.04 29.00 2.25
C LEU A 18 17.11 28.06 1.04
N SER A 19 16.05 27.28 0.78
CA SER A 19 15.97 26.42 -0.40
C SER A 19 15.99 27.23 -1.70
N LEU A 20 15.23 28.33 -1.76
CA LEU A 20 15.23 29.22 -2.92
C LEU A 20 16.60 29.89 -3.12
N LEU A 21 17.23 30.36 -2.05
CA LEU A 21 18.58 30.95 -2.12
C LEU A 21 19.61 29.93 -2.63
N ALA A 22 19.59 28.70 -2.10
CA ALA A 22 20.47 27.63 -2.55
C ALA A 22 20.26 27.29 -4.02
N ALA A 23 19.00 27.23 -4.48
CA ALA A 23 18.66 27.00 -5.88
C ALA A 23 19.18 28.12 -6.79
N VAL A 24 18.98 29.40 -6.42
CA VAL A 24 19.50 30.55 -7.18
C VAL A 24 21.02 30.55 -7.24
N VAL A 25 21.70 30.27 -6.13
CA VAL A 25 23.17 30.19 -6.09
C VAL A 25 23.66 29.05 -6.97
N SER A 26 23.05 27.86 -6.90
CA SER A 26 23.38 26.73 -7.77
C SER A 26 23.21 27.09 -9.25
N TYR A 27 22.08 27.73 -9.60
CA TYR A 27 21.79 28.12 -10.97
C TYR A 27 22.82 29.10 -11.52
N VAL A 28 23.16 30.14 -10.74
CA VAL A 28 24.08 31.21 -11.19
C VAL A 28 25.53 30.75 -11.20
N VAL A 29 25.96 29.96 -10.21
CA VAL A 29 27.38 29.61 -10.02
C VAL A 29 27.76 28.31 -10.73
N VAL A 30 26.82 27.38 -10.91
CA VAL A 30 27.11 26.05 -11.50
C VAL A 30 26.46 25.91 -12.87
N GLU A 31 25.13 26.06 -12.97
CA GLU A 31 24.44 25.80 -14.23
C GLU A 31 24.72 26.83 -15.33
N GLN A 32 24.67 28.13 -15.02
CA GLN A 32 24.86 29.16 -16.04
C GLN A 32 26.24 29.08 -16.70
N PRO A 33 27.35 28.89 -15.96
CA PRO A 33 28.66 28.72 -16.56
C PRO A 33 28.75 27.47 -17.44
N VAL A 34 28.18 26.34 -16.99
CA VAL A 34 28.13 25.09 -17.77
C VAL A 34 27.34 25.28 -19.07
N ARG A 35 26.17 25.95 -19.01
CA ARG A 35 25.35 26.27 -20.19
C ARG A 35 26.05 27.24 -21.15
N ARG A 36 26.92 28.10 -20.65
CA ARG A 36 27.81 28.97 -21.47
C ARG A 36 29.08 28.25 -21.94
N GLY A 37 29.16 26.93 -21.75
CA GLY A 37 30.25 26.06 -22.16
C GLY A 37 31.37 25.91 -21.13
N TRP A 38 31.46 26.76 -20.11
CA TRP A 38 32.57 26.74 -19.15
C TRP A 38 32.33 25.74 -18.01
N PRO A 39 33.28 24.84 -17.68
CA PRO A 39 34.68 24.79 -18.10
C PRO A 39 34.91 23.81 -19.27
N HIS A 40 35.83 24.16 -20.17
CA HIS A 40 36.26 23.28 -21.26
C HIS A 40 37.63 22.68 -20.92
N GLY A 41 37.91 21.45 -21.38
CA GLY A 41 39.23 20.82 -21.25
C GLY A 41 39.46 20.07 -19.93
N ARG A 42 40.74 19.89 -19.55
CA ARG A 42 41.18 18.98 -18.45
C ARG A 42 40.63 19.34 -17.06
N VAL A 43 40.04 20.52 -16.90
CA VAL A 43 39.52 21.03 -15.62
C VAL A 43 38.06 20.60 -15.36
N ALA A 44 37.30 20.28 -16.41
CA ALA A 44 35.90 19.87 -16.32
C ALA A 44 35.66 18.63 -15.43
N PRO A 45 36.41 17.51 -15.57
CA PRO A 45 36.19 16.35 -14.71
C PRO A 45 36.53 16.60 -13.23
N ALA A 46 37.52 17.46 -12.95
CA ALA A 46 37.86 17.83 -11.57
C ALA A 46 36.76 18.65 -10.90
N LEU A 47 36.14 19.58 -11.63
CA LEU A 47 34.99 20.35 -11.15
C LEU A 47 33.74 19.49 -10.96
N GLY A 48 33.50 18.51 -11.84
CA GLY A 48 32.42 17.54 -11.67
C GLY A 48 32.59 16.68 -10.42
N ALA A 49 33.79 16.15 -10.18
CA ALA A 49 34.09 15.37 -8.98
C ALA A 49 33.95 16.20 -7.69
N PHE A 50 34.39 17.47 -7.72
CA PHE A 50 34.20 18.38 -6.60
C PHE A 50 32.73 18.69 -6.33
N GLY A 51 31.92 18.92 -7.38
CA GLY A 51 30.48 19.12 -7.26
C GLY A 51 29.76 17.93 -6.62
N MET A 52 30.09 16.70 -7.05
CA MET A 52 29.55 15.48 -6.43
C MET A 52 29.96 15.34 -4.96
N MET A 53 31.20 15.67 -4.62
CA MET A 53 31.68 15.60 -3.23
C MET A 53 30.96 16.61 -2.34
N VAL A 54 30.73 17.84 -2.83
CA VAL A 54 29.97 18.87 -2.11
C VAL A 54 28.51 18.43 -1.94
N ALA A 55 27.87 17.88 -2.98
CA ALA A 55 26.51 17.35 -2.90
C ALA A 55 26.41 16.20 -1.88
N ALA A 56 27.31 15.22 -1.96
CA ALA A 56 27.36 14.10 -1.01
C ALA A 56 27.59 14.58 0.43
N THR A 57 28.49 15.56 0.63
CA THR A 57 28.75 16.14 1.96
C THR A 57 27.53 16.90 2.47
N ALA A 58 26.88 17.71 1.64
CA ALA A 58 25.66 18.42 2.00
C ALA A 58 24.52 17.46 2.34
N LEU A 59 24.44 16.31 1.64
CA LEU A 59 23.47 15.26 1.91
C LEU A 59 23.75 14.58 3.26
N VAL A 60 25.01 14.21 3.55
CA VAL A 60 25.42 13.62 4.84
C VAL A 60 25.25 14.61 6.00
N VAL A 61 25.57 15.89 5.80
CA VAL A 61 25.43 16.93 6.83
C VAL A 61 23.98 17.32 7.03
N GLY A 62 23.19 17.42 5.96
CA GLY A 62 21.76 17.73 6.01
C GLY A 62 20.90 16.60 6.58
N THR A 63 21.37 15.37 6.47
CA THR A 63 20.73 14.19 7.09
C THR A 63 21.26 13.87 8.48
N ARG A 64 22.39 14.45 8.90
CA ARG A 64 22.88 14.34 10.27
C ARG A 64 21.91 15.04 11.22
N GLY A 65 21.18 14.25 11.99
CA GLY A 65 20.12 14.73 12.89
C GLY A 65 18.74 14.82 12.24
N ALA A 66 18.60 14.38 10.98
CA ALA A 66 17.30 13.97 10.48
C ALA A 66 16.88 12.74 11.28
N LEU A 67 16.08 12.96 12.31
CA LEU A 67 15.30 11.89 12.88
C LEU A 67 14.45 11.34 11.73
N PRO A 68 14.30 10.00 11.58
CA PRO A 68 13.24 9.47 10.72
C PRO A 68 11.97 10.26 11.05
N PRO A 69 11.14 10.63 10.03
CA PRO A 69 9.92 11.38 10.30
C PRO A 69 9.27 10.73 11.51
N ALA A 70 9.15 11.50 12.60
CA ALA A 70 8.53 10.97 13.79
C ALA A 70 7.23 10.35 13.29
N PRO A 71 6.99 9.04 13.51
CA PRO A 71 5.81 8.37 12.99
C PRO A 71 4.67 9.31 13.28
N SER A 72 3.97 9.78 12.23
CA SER A 72 2.96 10.83 12.33
C SER A 72 2.19 10.55 13.59
N ALA A 73 2.32 11.42 14.59
CA ALA A 73 1.77 11.15 15.92
C ALA A 73 0.33 10.71 15.66
N PRO A 74 -0.05 9.46 16.02
CA PRO A 74 -1.35 8.93 15.68
C PRO A 74 -2.34 10.00 16.09
N THR A 75 -3.12 10.50 15.13
CA THR A 75 -4.18 11.47 15.40
C THR A 75 -4.93 10.94 16.60
N ASP A 76 -4.96 11.70 17.71
CA ASP A 76 -5.44 11.32 19.05
C ASP A 76 -6.92 10.87 19.13
N GLY A 77 -7.54 10.52 18.01
CA GLY A 77 -8.71 9.66 18.01
C GLY A 77 -8.31 8.29 18.54
N LEU A 78 -8.62 8.04 19.81
CA LEU A 78 -8.70 6.67 20.31
C LEU A 78 -9.50 5.84 19.28
N PRO A 79 -9.02 4.63 18.91
CA PRO A 79 -9.75 3.77 18.01
C PRO A 79 -11.21 3.66 18.48
N PRO A 80 -12.19 3.64 17.55
CA PRO A 80 -13.59 3.53 17.93
C PRO A 80 -13.79 2.31 18.84
N HIS A 81 -14.29 2.55 20.05
CA HIS A 81 -14.57 1.51 21.02
C HIS A 81 -15.92 0.86 20.70
N VAL A 82 -15.92 -0.46 20.53
CA VAL A 82 -17.13 -1.25 20.30
C VAL A 82 -17.67 -1.72 21.66
N ALA A 83 -18.80 -1.13 22.07
CA ALA A 83 -19.39 -1.41 23.38
C ALA A 83 -19.72 -2.90 23.54
N GLY A 84 -19.19 -3.52 24.60
CA GLY A 84 -19.42 -4.93 24.93
C GLY A 84 -18.63 -5.95 24.09
N ALA A 85 -17.81 -5.48 23.14
CA ALA A 85 -16.94 -6.36 22.36
C ALA A 85 -15.67 -6.76 23.12
N PRO A 86 -15.15 -7.99 22.91
CA PRO A 86 -13.92 -8.45 23.55
C PRO A 86 -12.71 -7.62 23.12
N VAL A 87 -11.75 -7.47 24.03
CA VAL A 87 -10.45 -6.87 23.77
C VAL A 87 -9.53 -7.91 23.15
N VAL A 88 -9.10 -7.68 21.91
CA VAL A 88 -8.18 -8.55 21.18
C VAL A 88 -6.80 -7.93 21.16
N TRP A 89 -5.84 -8.60 21.77
CA TRP A 89 -4.45 -8.21 21.83
C TRP A 89 -3.66 -8.86 20.69
N VAL A 90 -3.27 -8.08 19.69
CA VAL A 90 -2.54 -8.60 18.53
C VAL A 90 -1.04 -8.36 18.74
N ALA A 91 -0.29 -9.45 18.92
CA ALA A 91 1.13 -9.42 19.20
C ALA A 91 1.93 -10.19 18.14
N GLY A 92 3.14 -9.72 17.83
CA GLY A 92 4.00 -10.36 16.84
C GLY A 92 4.85 -9.39 16.05
N ASP A 93 5.13 -9.71 14.80
CA ASP A 93 5.96 -8.90 13.90
C ASP A 93 5.13 -8.09 12.89
N SER A 94 5.68 -7.81 11.70
CA SER A 94 4.99 -7.05 10.66
C SER A 94 3.78 -7.78 10.09
N VAL A 95 3.74 -9.12 10.13
CA VAL A 95 2.57 -9.89 9.68
C VAL A 95 1.42 -9.71 10.68
N ALA A 96 1.69 -9.81 11.99
CA ALA A 96 0.72 -9.44 13.02
C ALA A 96 0.26 -7.98 12.89
N LEU A 97 1.16 -7.06 12.54
CA LEU A 97 0.79 -5.66 12.33
C LEU A 97 -0.22 -5.52 11.19
N SER A 98 -0.06 -6.29 10.11
CA SER A 98 -1.01 -6.28 8.99
C SER A 98 -2.40 -6.79 9.37
N LEU A 99 -2.49 -7.76 10.29
CA LEU A 99 -3.75 -8.17 10.92
C LEU A 99 -4.32 -7.01 11.75
N ALA A 100 -3.53 -6.47 12.68
CA ALA A 100 -3.97 -5.41 13.58
C ALA A 100 -4.44 -4.16 12.82
N ALA A 101 -3.79 -3.82 11.71
CA ALA A 101 -4.17 -2.71 10.84
C ALA A 101 -5.60 -2.88 10.30
N ASN A 102 -5.94 -4.07 9.79
CA ASN A 102 -7.30 -4.36 9.33
C ASN A 102 -8.33 -4.20 10.47
N LEU A 103 -8.01 -4.68 11.67
CA LEU A 103 -8.93 -4.55 12.83
C LEU A 103 -9.09 -3.10 13.28
N HIS A 104 -8.02 -2.32 13.27
CA HIS A 104 -8.05 -0.91 13.66
C HIS A 104 -8.81 -0.03 12.67
N ASP A 105 -8.75 -0.37 11.38
CA ASP A 105 -9.44 0.38 10.33
C ASP A 105 -10.98 0.23 10.45
N ASP A 106 -11.49 -0.89 11.01
CA ASP A 106 -12.94 -1.11 11.24
C ASP A 106 -13.23 -2.09 12.40
N PRO A 107 -13.03 -1.71 13.67
CA PRO A 107 -13.21 -2.60 14.81
C PRO A 107 -14.66 -3.09 14.98
N ALA A 108 -15.64 -2.30 14.54
CA ALA A 108 -17.05 -2.62 14.63
C ALA A 108 -17.43 -3.80 13.73
N ARG A 109 -16.86 -3.88 12.52
CA ARG A 109 -17.05 -5.01 11.62
C ARG A 109 -16.63 -6.34 12.23
N PHE A 110 -15.46 -6.35 12.88
CA PHE A 110 -14.92 -7.54 13.51
C PHE A 110 -15.55 -7.82 14.87
N GLY A 111 -16.34 -6.88 15.42
CA GLY A 111 -16.94 -7.00 16.74
C GLY A 111 -15.89 -7.13 17.85
N VAL A 112 -14.78 -6.39 17.76
CA VAL A 112 -13.67 -6.44 18.72
C VAL A 112 -13.14 -5.05 19.07
N ASN A 113 -12.44 -4.96 20.18
CA ASN A 113 -11.62 -3.81 20.56
C ASN A 113 -10.14 -4.18 20.38
N PRO A 114 -9.53 -3.95 19.20
CA PRO A 114 -8.18 -4.38 18.93
C PRO A 114 -7.15 -3.50 19.64
N LEU A 115 -6.09 -4.13 20.14
CA LEU A 115 -4.91 -3.48 20.67
C LEU A 115 -3.67 -4.06 19.99
N GLU A 116 -3.02 -3.22 19.19
CA GLU A 116 -1.78 -3.53 18.49
C GLU A 116 -0.58 -3.49 19.44
N ARG A 117 0.16 -4.60 19.51
CA ARG A 117 1.36 -4.80 20.35
C ARG A 117 2.43 -5.56 19.58
N THR A 118 2.63 -5.13 18.34
CA THR A 118 3.53 -5.73 17.38
C THR A 118 4.84 -4.96 17.32
N GLN A 119 5.88 -5.60 16.82
CA GLN A 119 7.20 -5.02 16.64
C GLN A 119 7.76 -5.44 15.29
N LEU A 120 7.86 -4.48 14.36
CA LEU A 120 8.34 -4.73 13.01
C LEU A 120 9.66 -5.54 13.00
N GLY A 121 9.63 -6.65 12.26
CA GLY A 121 10.77 -7.53 12.04
C GLY A 121 11.34 -8.20 13.29
N CYS A 122 10.57 -8.24 14.39
CA CYS A 122 10.98 -8.93 15.62
C CYS A 122 11.12 -10.44 15.41
N THR A 123 11.77 -11.10 16.36
CA THR A 123 11.86 -12.57 16.39
C THR A 123 11.56 -13.07 17.80
N VAL A 124 11.04 -14.30 17.88
CA VAL A 124 10.93 -15.05 19.15
C VAL A 124 12.22 -15.77 19.49
N VAL A 125 12.98 -16.25 18.50
CA VAL A 125 14.09 -17.19 18.71
C VAL A 125 15.48 -16.55 18.69
N GLY A 126 15.64 -15.38 18.04
CA GLY A 126 16.95 -14.78 17.85
C GLY A 126 17.21 -13.46 18.59
N ALA A 127 16.36 -13.11 19.56
CA ALA A 127 16.47 -11.85 20.29
C ALA A 127 17.74 -11.72 21.15
N ASP A 128 18.27 -12.85 21.60
CA ASP A 128 19.42 -12.97 22.49
C ASP A 128 20.60 -13.72 21.83
N ARG A 129 20.53 -13.94 20.51
CA ARG A 129 21.50 -14.74 19.76
C ARG A 129 22.00 -14.00 18.53
N PRO A 130 23.24 -14.23 18.09
CA PRO A 130 23.67 -13.82 16.77
C PRO A 130 22.75 -14.37 15.69
N MET A 131 22.36 -13.51 14.75
CA MET A 131 21.51 -13.87 13.63
C MET A 131 22.15 -13.47 12.31
N ARG A 132 21.82 -14.23 11.26
CA ARG A 132 22.12 -13.87 9.87
C ARG A 132 20.85 -13.91 9.03
N SER A 133 20.71 -12.94 8.13
CA SER A 133 19.65 -12.95 7.15
C SER A 133 19.77 -14.20 6.25
N PHE A 134 18.73 -14.50 5.49
CA PHE A 134 18.80 -15.53 4.45
C PHE A 134 19.96 -15.31 3.45
N ALA A 135 20.39 -14.07 3.24
CA ALA A 135 21.54 -13.68 2.41
C ALA A 135 22.90 -13.86 3.10
N GLY A 136 22.92 -14.14 4.41
CA GLY A 136 24.14 -14.37 5.19
C GLY A 136 24.66 -13.14 5.94
N ASP A 137 24.01 -11.99 5.80
CA ASP A 137 24.40 -10.75 6.47
C ASP A 137 24.04 -10.79 7.96
N PRO A 138 24.92 -10.30 8.86
CA PRO A 138 24.59 -10.16 10.27
C PRO A 138 23.38 -9.24 10.48
N ILE A 139 22.44 -9.66 11.31
CA ILE A 139 21.24 -8.90 11.68
C ILE A 139 21.01 -8.99 13.19
N ALA A 140 20.30 -8.01 13.75
CA ALA A 140 19.95 -7.96 15.18
C ALA A 140 18.49 -7.52 15.35
N PRO A 141 17.51 -8.38 15.02
CA PRO A 141 16.11 -8.03 15.18
C PRO A 141 15.74 -7.86 16.66
N PRO A 142 14.77 -6.99 16.98
CA PRO A 142 14.30 -6.82 18.34
C PRO A 142 13.55 -8.06 18.85
N PRO A 143 13.46 -8.27 20.18
CA PRO A 143 12.63 -9.32 20.77
C PRO A 143 11.14 -8.99 20.59
N CYS A 144 10.34 -9.95 20.10
CA CYS A 144 8.88 -9.76 20.03
C CYS A 144 8.27 -9.54 21.43
N ALA A 145 8.84 -10.20 22.46
CA ALA A 145 8.38 -10.10 23.84
C ALA A 145 8.36 -8.65 24.39
N THR A 146 9.22 -7.76 23.87
CA THR A 146 9.32 -6.38 24.36
C THR A 146 8.00 -5.62 24.20
N ARG A 147 7.42 -5.66 22.99
CA ARG A 147 6.14 -5.00 22.70
C ARG A 147 4.96 -5.87 23.08
N ALA A 148 5.05 -7.18 22.86
CA ALA A 148 3.96 -8.11 23.10
C ALA A 148 3.45 -8.08 24.56
N LEU A 149 4.33 -7.80 25.53
CA LEU A 149 3.99 -7.79 26.96
C LEU A 149 3.76 -6.38 27.53
N GLU A 150 3.91 -5.35 26.70
CA GLU A 150 3.84 -3.95 27.16
C GLU A 150 2.42 -3.59 27.61
N GLY A 151 2.22 -3.52 28.93
CA GLY A 151 0.97 -3.09 29.56
C GLY A 151 -0.12 -4.16 29.62
N ILE A 152 0.20 -5.42 29.30
CA ILE A 152 -0.80 -6.50 29.24
C ILE A 152 -1.51 -6.72 30.59
N ASP A 153 -0.79 -6.58 31.71
CA ASP A 153 -1.35 -6.72 33.07
C ASP A 153 -2.38 -5.64 33.41
N ALA A 154 -2.24 -4.44 32.83
CA ALA A 154 -3.16 -3.33 33.06
C ALA A 154 -4.43 -3.46 32.22
N VAL A 155 -4.29 -3.97 31.00
CA VAL A 155 -5.41 -4.14 30.05
C VAL A 155 -6.21 -5.40 30.35
N ARG A 156 -5.52 -6.53 30.61
CA ARG A 156 -6.10 -7.87 30.74
C ARG A 156 -7.03 -8.23 29.56
N PRO A 157 -6.45 -8.46 28.36
CA PRO A 157 -7.26 -8.74 27.18
C PRO A 157 -8.03 -10.06 27.32
N ASP A 158 -9.14 -10.19 26.59
CA ASP A 158 -9.91 -11.42 26.56
C ASP A 158 -9.18 -12.51 25.74
N VAL A 159 -8.62 -12.09 24.60
CA VAL A 159 -7.88 -12.96 23.67
C VAL A 159 -6.58 -12.29 23.25
N VAL A 160 -5.51 -13.08 23.18
CA VAL A 160 -4.24 -12.70 22.56
C VAL A 160 -4.06 -13.50 21.27
N VAL A 161 -3.89 -12.81 20.15
CA VAL A 161 -3.45 -13.40 18.89
C VAL A 161 -1.96 -13.15 18.75
N LEU A 162 -1.15 -14.20 18.98
CA LEU A 162 0.29 -14.19 18.75
C LEU A 162 0.58 -14.67 17.33
N TRP A 163 1.03 -13.77 16.46
CA TRP A 163 1.37 -14.11 15.07
C TRP A 163 2.76 -13.63 14.71
N VAL A 164 3.71 -14.56 14.72
CA VAL A 164 5.11 -14.28 14.38
C VAL A 164 5.37 -14.94 13.03
N GLY A 165 5.21 -14.15 11.96
CA GLY A 165 5.28 -14.62 10.58
C GLY A 165 6.67 -14.50 9.95
N SER A 166 7.63 -13.88 10.64
CA SER A 166 8.87 -13.45 10.01
C SER A 166 10.06 -14.37 10.33
N ARG A 167 10.85 -14.59 9.27
CA ARG A 167 12.21 -15.14 9.29
C ARG A 167 12.39 -16.67 9.40
N PRO A 168 11.54 -17.54 8.81
CA PRO A 168 11.89 -18.97 8.68
C PRO A 168 13.17 -19.20 7.86
N ASN A 169 13.58 -18.20 7.07
CA ASN A 169 14.75 -18.24 6.20
C ASN A 169 16.05 -17.74 6.83
N ASP A 170 15.98 -17.06 7.98
CA ASP A 170 17.15 -16.53 8.66
C ASP A 170 17.83 -17.63 9.49
N ALA A 171 19.14 -17.47 9.72
CA ALA A 171 19.90 -18.36 10.56
C ALA A 171 20.12 -17.75 11.94
N ILE A 172 20.06 -18.59 12.97
CA ILE A 172 20.52 -18.27 14.33
C ILE A 172 21.77 -19.07 14.65
N GLU A 173 22.60 -18.57 15.54
CA GLU A 173 23.71 -19.34 16.09
C GLU A 173 23.23 -20.18 17.29
N VAL A 174 23.38 -21.51 17.21
CA VAL A 174 23.16 -22.46 18.31
C VAL A 174 24.41 -23.32 18.45
N ASP A 175 25.03 -23.28 19.63
CA ASP A 175 26.26 -24.03 19.95
C ASP A 175 27.39 -23.84 18.92
N GLY A 176 27.60 -22.60 18.47
CA GLY A 176 28.62 -22.27 17.48
C GLY A 176 28.29 -22.65 16.05
N ARG A 177 27.08 -23.16 15.78
CA ARG A 177 26.59 -23.52 14.44
C ARG A 177 25.49 -22.57 13.99
N TRP A 178 25.57 -22.14 12.73
CA TRP A 178 24.48 -21.44 12.07
C TRP A 178 23.43 -22.45 11.62
N VAL A 179 22.26 -22.40 12.25
CA VAL A 179 21.14 -23.29 11.97
C VAL A 179 19.93 -22.48 11.49
N ARG A 180 19.07 -23.10 10.69
CA ARG A 180 17.83 -22.53 10.16
C ARG A 180 16.68 -23.47 10.51
N ALA A 181 15.45 -23.02 10.28
CA ALA A 181 14.28 -23.89 10.37
C ALA A 181 14.50 -25.22 9.63
N CYS A 182 13.95 -26.30 10.18
CA CYS A 182 14.19 -27.70 9.85
C CYS A 182 15.50 -28.32 10.39
N ASP A 183 16.46 -27.54 10.89
CA ASP A 183 17.49 -28.09 11.79
C ASP A 183 16.86 -28.29 13.17
N PRO A 184 16.95 -29.48 13.79
CA PRO A 184 16.34 -29.73 15.10
C PRO A 184 16.72 -28.70 16.17
N ALA A 185 17.95 -28.19 16.14
CA ALA A 185 18.41 -27.18 17.12
C ALA A 185 17.74 -25.82 16.93
N PHE A 186 17.35 -25.47 15.70
CA PHE A 186 16.53 -24.28 15.44
C PHE A 186 15.09 -24.52 15.90
N ASP A 187 14.50 -25.64 15.49
CA ASP A 187 13.11 -25.97 15.76
C ASP A 187 12.85 -26.03 17.28
N ASP A 188 13.76 -26.64 18.05
CA ASP A 188 13.72 -26.66 19.52
C ASP A 188 13.79 -25.24 20.12
N ALA A 189 14.73 -24.43 19.66
CA ALA A 189 14.86 -23.05 20.14
C ALA A 189 13.61 -22.21 19.83
N HIS A 190 13.02 -22.39 18.65
CA HIS A 190 11.81 -21.71 18.24
C HIS A 190 10.61 -22.15 19.09
N ARG A 191 10.45 -23.47 19.28
CA ARG A 191 9.39 -24.09 20.09
C ARG A 191 9.44 -23.57 21.53
N GLU A 192 10.60 -23.62 22.18
CA GLU A 192 10.79 -23.16 23.56
C GLU A 192 10.51 -21.66 23.72
N ALA A 193 11.04 -20.83 22.83
CA ALA A 193 10.85 -19.38 22.90
C ALA A 193 9.40 -18.96 22.63
N THR A 194 8.72 -19.63 21.69
CA THR A 194 7.30 -19.39 21.41
C THR A 194 6.43 -19.79 22.59
N ALA A 195 6.66 -20.98 23.16
CA ALA A 195 5.93 -21.46 24.32
C ALA A 195 6.14 -20.56 25.55
N GLU A 196 7.37 -20.05 25.75
CA GLU A 196 7.65 -19.13 26.84
C GLU A 196 6.92 -17.79 26.68
N LEU A 197 6.94 -17.20 25.48
CA LEU A 197 6.18 -15.98 25.22
C LEU A 197 4.67 -16.21 25.42
N ALA A 198 4.13 -17.33 24.92
CA ALA A 198 2.72 -17.69 25.08
C ALA A 198 2.33 -17.85 26.57
N ARG A 199 3.13 -18.53 27.39
CA ARG A 199 2.89 -18.61 28.86
C ARG A 199 2.85 -17.24 29.52
N ARG A 200 3.76 -16.34 29.14
CA ARG A 200 3.82 -14.97 29.70
C ARG A 200 2.62 -14.14 29.28
N LEU A 201 2.14 -14.29 28.05
CA LEU A 201 0.91 -13.65 27.57
C LEU A 201 -0.31 -14.21 28.32
N GLN A 202 -0.38 -15.53 28.49
CA GLN A 202 -1.46 -16.22 29.20
C GLN A 202 -1.53 -15.86 30.69
N ALA A 203 -0.39 -15.53 31.32
CA ALA A 203 -0.35 -15.13 32.73
C ALA A 203 -1.22 -13.90 33.04
N SER A 204 -1.62 -13.11 32.03
CA SER A 204 -2.59 -12.03 32.15
C SER A 204 -4.05 -12.49 32.36
N GLY A 205 -4.32 -13.80 32.17
CA GLY A 205 -5.65 -14.41 32.19
C GLY A 205 -6.31 -14.52 30.80
N ALA A 206 -5.67 -14.01 29.75
CA ALA A 206 -6.17 -14.07 28.39
C ALA A 206 -6.10 -15.48 27.78
N GLN A 207 -7.05 -15.80 26.90
CA GLN A 207 -6.92 -16.94 25.99
C GLN A 207 -5.81 -16.64 24.98
N VAL A 208 -4.79 -17.50 24.88
CA VAL A 208 -3.72 -17.33 23.90
C VAL A 208 -4.00 -18.17 22.67
N VAL A 209 -3.94 -17.53 21.52
CA VAL A 209 -4.09 -18.12 20.20
C VAL A 209 -2.82 -17.84 19.42
N ILE A 210 -2.19 -18.90 18.91
CA ILE A 210 -0.93 -18.81 18.17
C ILE A 210 -1.23 -19.10 16.70
N SER A 211 -0.96 -18.15 15.81
CA SER A 211 -1.14 -18.36 14.37
C SER A 211 0.10 -19.00 13.77
N THR A 212 -0.10 -19.96 12.85
CA THR A 212 0.98 -20.45 11.98
C THR A 212 1.48 -19.34 11.04
N VAL A 213 2.66 -19.55 10.47
CA VAL A 213 3.21 -18.71 9.41
C VAL A 213 2.51 -19.05 8.09
N LEU A 214 2.07 -18.02 7.36
CA LEU A 214 1.52 -18.21 6.02
C LEU A 214 2.60 -18.69 5.05
N ARG A 215 2.22 -19.64 4.20
CA ARG A 215 2.98 -19.97 2.99
C ARG A 215 3.14 -18.74 2.11
N SER A 216 4.24 -18.68 1.40
CA SER A 216 4.61 -17.48 0.66
C SER A 216 3.67 -17.32 -0.55
N GLY A 217 3.11 -16.13 -0.75
CA GLY A 217 2.31 -15.85 -1.94
C GLY A 217 3.17 -15.81 -3.21
N ALA A 218 2.53 -15.85 -4.38
CA ALA A 218 3.19 -15.82 -5.69
C ALA A 218 4.10 -14.59 -5.90
N ARG A 219 3.82 -13.50 -5.18
CA ARG A 219 4.58 -12.23 -5.24
C ARG A 219 5.69 -12.11 -4.20
N SER A 220 5.81 -13.09 -3.31
CA SER A 220 6.86 -13.10 -2.27
C SER A 220 8.26 -13.21 -2.90
N LEU A 221 9.28 -12.72 -2.19
CA LEU A 221 10.66 -12.89 -2.60
C LEU A 221 11.01 -14.40 -2.65
N PRO A 222 11.40 -14.96 -3.81
CA PRO A 222 11.67 -16.38 -3.91
C PRO A 222 12.97 -16.72 -3.18
N VAL A 223 12.86 -17.40 -2.04
CA VAL A 223 14.01 -17.94 -1.31
C VAL A 223 13.98 -19.47 -1.41
N ALA A 224 15.05 -20.07 -1.94
CA ALA A 224 15.13 -21.51 -2.15
C ALA A 224 14.92 -22.30 -0.84
N GLY A 225 13.92 -23.20 -0.82
CA GLY A 225 13.53 -23.98 0.38
C GLY A 225 12.72 -23.19 1.42
N SER A 226 12.17 -22.02 1.08
CA SER A 226 11.35 -21.21 2.01
C SER A 226 10.12 -21.98 2.49
N GLU A 227 9.41 -22.65 1.57
CA GLU A 227 8.18 -23.39 1.90
C GLU A 227 8.43 -24.55 2.87
N GLU A 228 9.51 -25.33 2.69
CA GLU A 228 9.90 -26.38 3.64
C GLU A 228 10.21 -25.79 5.03
N ARG A 229 10.91 -24.65 5.06
CA ARG A 229 11.24 -23.96 6.31
C ARG A 229 10.01 -23.39 7.01
N ILE A 230 9.06 -22.84 6.27
CA ILE A 230 7.75 -22.42 6.79
C ILE A 230 7.03 -23.63 7.39
N ALA A 231 6.99 -24.77 6.70
CA ALA A 231 6.37 -25.98 7.24
C ALA A 231 7.03 -26.46 8.54
N CYS A 232 8.36 -26.38 8.66
CA CYS A 232 9.07 -26.72 9.90
C CYS A 232 8.75 -25.75 11.05
N VAL A 233 8.70 -24.44 10.78
CA VAL A 233 8.27 -23.45 11.78
C VAL A 233 6.81 -23.68 12.20
N ASN A 234 5.91 -23.98 11.27
CA ASN A 234 4.50 -24.25 11.58
C ASN A 234 4.33 -25.50 12.45
N ARG A 235 5.13 -26.54 12.20
CA ARG A 235 5.20 -27.71 13.09
C ARG A 235 5.69 -27.31 14.48
N ALA A 236 6.79 -26.55 14.58
CA ALA A 236 7.33 -26.09 15.87
C ALA A 236 6.35 -25.17 16.63
N ILE A 237 5.50 -24.41 15.94
CA ILE A 237 4.40 -23.63 16.52
C ILE A 237 3.34 -24.55 17.13
N GLY A 238 2.92 -25.60 16.41
CA GLY A 238 2.02 -26.63 16.94
C GLY A 238 2.57 -27.26 18.22
N GLU A 239 3.82 -27.71 18.17
CA GLU A 239 4.51 -28.29 19.32
C GLU A 239 4.70 -27.29 20.47
N ALA A 240 4.82 -25.98 20.19
CA ALA A 240 4.90 -24.95 21.22
C ALA A 240 3.56 -24.75 21.93
N ALA A 241 2.44 -24.77 21.19
CA ALA A 241 1.11 -24.66 21.75
C ALA A 241 0.78 -25.85 22.67
N ASP A 242 1.21 -27.06 22.30
CA ASP A 242 1.06 -28.26 23.14
C ASP A 242 1.76 -28.15 24.52
N LEU A 243 2.74 -27.25 24.66
CA LEU A 243 3.45 -26.98 25.92
C LEU A 243 2.77 -25.92 26.80
N VAL A 244 1.70 -25.29 26.32
CA VAL A 244 1.01 -24.20 27.00
C VAL A 244 -0.44 -24.59 27.18
N GLU A 245 -0.82 -24.96 28.41
CA GLU A 245 -2.16 -25.44 28.73
C GLU A 245 -3.22 -24.46 28.22
N GLY A 246 -4.11 -24.92 27.35
CA GLY A 246 -5.20 -24.11 26.80
C GLY A 246 -4.80 -23.17 25.67
N ALA A 247 -3.53 -23.07 25.25
CA ALA A 247 -3.20 -22.37 24.02
C ALA A 247 -3.77 -23.10 22.80
N VAL A 248 -4.25 -22.34 21.80
CA VAL A 248 -4.84 -22.89 20.57
C VAL A 248 -4.04 -22.42 19.36
N VAL A 249 -3.91 -23.28 18.36
CA VAL A 249 -3.30 -22.92 17.08
C VAL A 249 -4.38 -22.60 16.06
N ILE A 250 -4.20 -21.52 15.31
CA ILE A 250 -4.96 -21.23 14.08
C ILE A 250 -4.01 -21.35 12.91
N ASP A 251 -4.45 -22.04 11.85
CA ASP A 251 -3.70 -22.14 10.61
C ASP A 251 -4.38 -21.36 9.48
N PRO A 252 -4.03 -20.08 9.25
CA PRO A 252 -4.58 -19.33 8.12
C PRO A 252 -4.21 -19.90 6.74
N ASN A 253 -3.32 -20.90 6.67
CA ASN A 253 -3.11 -21.66 5.43
C ASN A 253 -4.30 -22.55 5.06
N GLU A 254 -5.16 -22.93 6.01
CA GLU A 254 -6.40 -23.67 5.68
C GLU A 254 -7.34 -22.84 4.80
N LEU A 255 -7.37 -21.53 5.01
CA LEU A 255 -8.12 -20.59 4.18
C LEU A 255 -7.38 -20.27 2.88
N LEU A 256 -6.08 -19.97 2.98
CA LEU A 256 -5.35 -19.36 1.88
C LEU A 256 -4.58 -20.32 1.01
N CYS A 257 -4.17 -21.48 1.50
CA CYS A 257 -3.24 -22.37 0.77
C CYS A 257 -3.65 -23.84 0.94
N PRO A 258 -4.85 -24.24 0.46
CA PRO A 258 -5.35 -25.59 0.64
C PRO A 258 -4.46 -26.61 -0.08
N ASP A 259 -3.84 -27.51 0.69
CA ASP A 259 -3.01 -28.64 0.24
C ASP A 259 -2.12 -28.35 -0.99
N ASP A 260 -2.40 -29.05 -2.09
CA ASP A 260 -1.65 -29.04 -3.36
C ASP A 260 -2.01 -27.85 -4.27
N ALA A 261 -2.93 -26.98 -3.87
CA ALA A 261 -3.31 -25.82 -4.65
C ALA A 261 -2.33 -24.65 -4.41
N PRO A 262 -2.11 -23.80 -5.43
CA PRO A 262 -1.50 -22.50 -5.21
C PRO A 262 -2.28 -21.70 -4.16
N CYS A 263 -1.57 -20.87 -3.40
CA CYS A 263 -2.24 -19.99 -2.45
C CYS A 263 -3.20 -19.03 -3.18
N VAL A 264 -4.31 -18.73 -2.52
CA VAL A 264 -5.30 -17.74 -2.89
C VAL A 264 -4.65 -16.35 -2.76
N GLU A 265 -4.47 -15.67 -3.89
CA GLU A 265 -3.87 -14.33 -3.95
C GLU A 265 -4.94 -13.22 -3.88
N SER A 266 -6.21 -13.54 -4.08
CA SER A 266 -7.34 -12.61 -4.06
C SER A 266 -8.55 -13.24 -3.37
N LEU A 267 -9.23 -12.47 -2.52
CA LEU A 267 -10.43 -12.87 -1.78
C LEU A 267 -11.32 -11.62 -1.65
N ALA A 268 -12.65 -11.74 -1.62
CA ALA A 268 -13.54 -10.57 -1.52
C ALA A 268 -13.37 -9.52 -2.62
N GLY A 269 -12.99 -9.96 -3.82
CA GLY A 269 -12.76 -9.05 -4.95
C GLY A 269 -11.52 -8.15 -4.78
N GLY A 270 -10.60 -8.49 -3.88
CA GLY A 270 -9.36 -7.73 -3.66
C GLY A 270 -8.16 -8.61 -3.31
N PRO A 271 -6.93 -8.09 -3.50
CA PRO A 271 -5.74 -8.85 -3.16
C PRO A 271 -5.70 -9.16 -1.65
N VAL A 272 -5.20 -10.34 -1.33
CA VAL A 272 -4.99 -10.77 0.06
C VAL A 272 -3.67 -10.19 0.58
N ARG A 273 -2.61 -10.31 -0.23
CA ARG A 273 -1.24 -9.86 0.09
C ARG A 273 -0.54 -9.40 -1.19
N SER A 274 -0.62 -8.13 -1.55
CA SER A 274 0.00 -7.62 -2.79
C SER A 274 1.52 -7.78 -2.83
N ASP A 275 2.18 -7.95 -1.68
CA ASP A 275 3.62 -8.28 -1.58
C ASP A 275 3.91 -9.76 -1.29
N GLY A 276 2.88 -10.59 -1.25
CA GLY A 276 2.94 -12.03 -0.95
C GLY A 276 3.21 -12.39 0.52
N LEU A 277 3.28 -11.41 1.43
CA LEU A 277 3.58 -11.61 2.85
C LEU A 277 2.58 -10.94 3.81
N HIS A 278 2.32 -9.64 3.65
CA HIS A 278 1.48 -8.86 4.57
C HIS A 278 0.03 -8.80 4.09
N LEU A 279 -0.93 -8.89 5.00
CA LEU A 279 -2.34 -8.69 4.68
C LEU A 279 -2.56 -7.27 4.17
N ASP A 280 -3.21 -7.15 3.02
CA ASP A 280 -3.62 -5.85 2.50
C ASP A 280 -4.73 -5.25 3.37
N ARG A 281 -4.88 -3.93 3.33
CA ARG A 281 -5.99 -3.22 4.00
C ARG A 281 -7.29 -3.23 3.18
N GLY A 282 -7.30 -3.97 2.07
CA GLY A 282 -8.42 -4.09 1.15
C GLY A 282 -9.36 -5.25 1.50
N PRO A 283 -10.34 -5.54 0.63
CA PRO A 283 -11.30 -6.62 0.84
C PRO A 283 -10.69 -7.97 1.17
N GLY A 284 -9.65 -8.38 0.44
CA GLY A 284 -9.03 -9.70 0.62
C GLY A 284 -8.34 -9.85 1.96
N GLY A 285 -7.45 -8.92 2.33
CA GLY A 285 -6.79 -8.96 3.63
C GLY A 285 -7.76 -8.80 4.80
N ALA A 286 -8.81 -7.98 4.65
CA ALA A 286 -9.85 -7.85 5.67
C ALA A 286 -10.69 -9.13 5.83
N GLN A 287 -10.95 -9.88 4.76
CA GLN A 287 -11.66 -11.15 4.82
C GLN A 287 -10.83 -12.23 5.54
N VAL A 288 -9.51 -12.23 5.37
CA VAL A 288 -8.61 -13.10 6.15
C VAL A 288 -8.59 -12.67 7.61
N ALA A 289 -8.48 -11.37 7.89
CA ALA A 289 -8.53 -10.86 9.26
C ALA A 289 -9.85 -11.26 9.96
N ALA A 290 -10.97 -11.21 9.25
CA ALA A 290 -12.28 -11.62 9.77
C ALA A 290 -12.28 -13.10 10.14
N TRP A 291 -11.82 -13.96 9.23
CA TRP A 291 -11.71 -15.39 9.47
C TRP A 291 -10.79 -15.69 10.68
N MET A 292 -9.63 -15.05 10.78
CA MET A 292 -8.71 -15.27 11.90
C MET A 292 -9.30 -14.84 13.24
N ILE A 293 -9.99 -13.70 13.29
CA ILE A 293 -10.67 -13.25 14.52
C ILE A 293 -11.85 -14.14 14.88
N GLU A 294 -12.62 -14.60 13.90
CA GLU A 294 -13.69 -15.57 14.14
C GLU A 294 -13.13 -16.87 14.74
N GLN A 295 -12.03 -17.41 14.20
CA GLN A 295 -11.37 -18.59 14.77
C GLN A 295 -10.84 -18.32 16.19
N ALA A 296 -10.22 -17.15 16.41
CA ALA A 296 -9.64 -16.79 17.70
C ALA A 296 -10.73 -16.61 18.77
N LEU A 297 -11.85 -15.98 18.44
CA LEU A 297 -12.99 -15.82 19.34
C LEU A 297 -13.82 -17.11 19.48
N GLY A 298 -13.96 -17.89 18.41
CA GLY A 298 -14.68 -19.17 18.42
C GLY A 298 -14.04 -20.18 19.37
N SER A 299 -12.71 -20.14 19.52
CA SER A 299 -11.98 -20.91 20.53
C SER A 299 -12.39 -20.58 21.97
N THR A 300 -12.99 -19.41 22.21
CA THR A 300 -13.50 -19.00 23.55
C THR A 300 -14.93 -19.44 23.83
N ALA A 301 -15.60 -20.10 22.87
CA ALA A 301 -16.93 -20.70 22.98
C ALA A 301 -17.95 -19.90 23.84
N ASN A 302 -18.24 -18.67 23.41
CA ASN A 302 -19.53 -17.97 23.67
C ASN A 302 -19.71 -16.65 22.88
N ALA A 303 -18.74 -16.19 22.11
CA ALA A 303 -18.91 -15.03 21.24
C ALA A 303 -19.47 -15.46 19.87
N SER A 304 -20.79 -15.68 19.80
CA SER A 304 -21.48 -15.58 18.51
C SER A 304 -21.27 -14.16 18.01
N LEU A 305 -20.42 -13.97 17.01
CA LEU A 305 -20.47 -12.75 16.19
C LEU A 305 -21.93 -12.58 15.74
N ALA A 306 -22.47 -11.40 16.04
CA ALA A 306 -23.88 -11.20 16.31
C ALA A 306 -24.76 -11.66 15.13
N PRO A 307 -25.87 -12.41 15.39
CA PRO A 307 -26.95 -12.62 14.42
C PRO A 307 -27.43 -11.32 13.75
N ASP A 308 -27.18 -10.18 14.40
CA ASP A 308 -27.43 -8.83 13.89
C ASP A 308 -26.62 -8.48 12.63
N LEU A 309 -25.34 -8.89 12.50
CA LEU A 309 -24.55 -8.52 11.33
C LEU A 309 -25.06 -9.25 10.07
N GLN A 310 -25.27 -10.56 10.13
CA GLN A 310 -25.86 -11.31 9.00
C GLN A 310 -27.26 -10.79 8.64
N ALA A 311 -28.09 -10.44 9.62
CA ALA A 311 -29.38 -9.82 9.37
C ALA A 311 -29.24 -8.43 8.70
N ARG A 312 -28.24 -7.63 9.11
CA ARG A 312 -27.93 -6.32 8.52
C ARG A 312 -27.36 -6.43 7.10
N LEU A 313 -26.58 -7.47 6.81
CA LEU A 313 -26.08 -7.77 5.46
C LEU A 313 -27.21 -8.21 4.53
N ALA A 314 -28.10 -9.07 5.01
CA ALA A 314 -29.31 -9.44 4.27
C ALA A 314 -30.26 -8.24 4.05
N ALA A 315 -30.08 -7.16 4.82
CA ALA A 315 -30.86 -5.94 4.74
C ALA A 315 -30.15 -4.79 4.00
N ILE A 316 -29.01 -5.01 3.33
CA ILE A 316 -28.39 -3.98 2.48
C ILE A 316 -29.44 -3.53 1.45
N PRO A 317 -29.82 -2.24 1.42
CA PRO A 317 -30.85 -1.78 0.49
C PRO A 317 -30.42 -2.04 -0.96
N GLU A 318 -31.33 -2.52 -1.81
CA GLU A 318 -31.06 -2.77 -3.25
C GLU A 318 -30.46 -1.54 -3.95
N ARG A 319 -30.91 -0.33 -3.58
CA ARG A 319 -30.35 0.95 -4.05
C ARG A 319 -28.85 1.13 -3.73
N THR A 320 -28.38 0.56 -2.63
CA THR A 320 -26.97 0.62 -2.19
C THR A 320 -26.13 -0.32 -3.04
N LEU A 321 -26.60 -1.55 -3.26
CA LEU A 321 -25.93 -2.50 -4.15
C LEU A 321 -25.87 -1.97 -5.58
N ALA A 322 -26.98 -1.41 -6.08
CA ALA A 322 -27.02 -0.80 -7.40
C ALA A 322 -26.11 0.45 -7.50
N TRP A 323 -25.91 1.20 -6.41
CA TRP A 323 -24.94 2.29 -6.38
C TRP A 323 -23.51 1.78 -6.45
N LEU A 324 -23.17 0.74 -5.66
CA LEU A 324 -21.84 0.12 -5.66
C LEU A 324 -21.46 -0.45 -7.02
N ASP A 325 -22.36 -1.20 -7.63
CA ASP A 325 -22.16 -1.77 -8.96
C ASP A 325 -21.91 -0.67 -10.01
N ARG A 326 -22.74 0.39 -10.01
CA ARG A 326 -22.53 1.56 -10.88
C ARG A 326 -21.19 2.23 -10.63
N VAL A 327 -20.82 2.46 -9.37
CA VAL A 327 -19.58 3.15 -9.02
C VAL A 327 -18.36 2.36 -9.45
N THR A 328 -18.39 1.04 -9.28
CA THR A 328 -17.30 0.15 -9.71
C THR A 328 -17.23 0.04 -11.21
N THR A 329 -18.37 -0.05 -11.90
CA THR A 329 -18.43 -0.04 -13.37
C THR A 329 -17.86 1.27 -13.93
N LEU A 330 -18.19 2.41 -13.31
CA LEU A 330 -17.64 3.71 -13.72
C LEU A 330 -16.14 3.85 -13.40
N ALA A 331 -15.69 3.34 -12.25
CA ALA A 331 -14.30 3.46 -11.83
C ALA A 331 -13.38 2.48 -12.56
N GLN A 332 -13.80 1.22 -12.71
CA GLN A 332 -12.97 0.08 -13.11
C GLN A 332 -13.39 -0.53 -14.45
N GLY A 333 -14.48 -0.07 -15.06
CA GLY A 333 -14.99 -0.62 -16.33
C GLY A 333 -15.54 -2.05 -16.22
N VAL A 334 -15.68 -2.58 -15.00
CA VAL A 334 -16.18 -3.93 -14.71
C VAL A 334 -17.28 -3.88 -13.66
N GLU A 335 -18.26 -4.78 -13.79
CA GLU A 335 -19.29 -4.99 -12.78
C GLU A 335 -18.63 -5.50 -11.49
N MET A 336 -19.19 -5.10 -10.35
CA MET A 336 -18.70 -5.56 -9.06
C MET A 336 -19.21 -6.97 -8.80
N ASP A 337 -18.31 -7.90 -8.48
CA ASP A 337 -18.73 -9.25 -8.09
C ASP A 337 -19.53 -9.25 -6.78
N ASP A 338 -20.24 -10.36 -6.51
CA ASP A 338 -21.08 -10.50 -5.31
C ASP A 338 -20.30 -10.28 -4.01
N GLU A 339 -19.00 -10.60 -4.00
CA GLU A 339 -18.17 -10.52 -2.82
C GLU A 339 -17.71 -9.08 -2.53
N GLY A 340 -17.34 -8.33 -3.56
CA GLY A 340 -17.08 -6.90 -3.51
C GLY A 340 -18.35 -6.12 -3.15
N LEU A 341 -19.49 -6.47 -3.75
CA LEU A 341 -20.79 -5.86 -3.42
C LEU A 341 -21.12 -6.05 -1.95
N ARG A 342 -20.88 -7.26 -1.43
CA ARG A 342 -21.00 -7.55 -0.01
C ARG A 342 -20.03 -6.67 0.78
N TYR A 343 -18.72 -6.74 0.54
CA TYR A 343 -17.69 -6.00 1.30
C TYR A 343 -18.00 -4.50 1.41
N TRP A 344 -18.23 -3.83 0.28
CA TRP A 344 -18.49 -2.39 0.29
C TRP A 344 -19.91 -2.07 0.79
N GLY A 345 -20.84 -3.00 0.64
CA GLY A 345 -22.17 -2.92 1.25
C GLY A 345 -22.09 -2.94 2.77
N GLU A 346 -21.24 -3.81 3.36
CA GLU A 346 -21.02 -3.86 4.81
C GLU A 346 -20.46 -2.53 5.32
N ARG A 347 -19.42 -2.00 4.67
CA ARG A 347 -18.81 -0.69 4.97
C ARG A 347 -19.86 0.41 5.08
N LEU A 348 -20.72 0.53 4.07
CA LEU A 348 -21.79 1.54 4.04
C LEU A 348 -22.84 1.32 5.15
N VAL A 349 -23.18 0.06 5.47
CA VAL A 349 -24.12 -0.27 6.56
C VAL A 349 -23.51 -0.03 7.94
N LEU A 350 -22.19 -0.14 8.06
CA LEU A 350 -21.41 0.16 9.26
C LEU A 350 -21.16 1.66 9.44
N GLY A 351 -21.56 2.48 8.46
CA GLY A 351 -21.57 3.93 8.57
C GLY A 351 -20.47 4.64 7.79
N ASP A 352 -19.69 3.93 6.99
CA ASP A 352 -18.74 4.57 6.10
C ASP A 352 -19.45 5.49 5.11
N ALA A 353 -18.85 6.66 4.90
CA ALA A 353 -19.36 7.60 3.92
C ALA A 353 -19.08 7.07 2.49
N ARG A 354 -20.03 7.30 1.57
CA ARG A 354 -19.86 6.98 0.13
C ARG A 354 -18.56 7.54 -0.45
N VAL A 355 -18.12 8.70 0.02
CA VAL A 355 -16.85 9.33 -0.39
C VAL A 355 -15.64 8.48 -0.01
N ALA A 356 -15.61 7.88 1.19
CA ALA A 356 -14.52 7.01 1.62
C ALA A 356 -14.51 5.70 0.82
N VAL A 357 -15.69 5.15 0.50
CA VAL A 357 -15.81 3.98 -0.38
C VAL A 357 -15.33 4.29 -1.80
N ALA A 358 -15.75 5.42 -2.38
CA ALA A 358 -15.30 5.86 -3.70
C ALA A 358 -13.79 6.09 -3.74
N GLU A 359 -13.22 6.75 -2.72
CA GLU A 359 -11.78 6.97 -2.59
C GLU A 359 -10.99 5.66 -2.55
N ALA A 360 -11.47 4.69 -1.76
CA ALA A 360 -10.84 3.39 -1.68
C ALA A 360 -10.95 2.58 -2.99
N LEU A 361 -12.07 2.71 -3.72
CA LEU A 361 -12.23 2.09 -5.05
C LEU A 361 -11.28 2.68 -6.08
N VAL A 362 -11.14 4.02 -6.17
CA VAL A 362 -10.25 4.66 -7.14
C VAL A 362 -8.77 4.65 -6.75
N SER A 363 -8.46 4.27 -5.51
CA SER A 363 -7.08 4.02 -5.05
C SER A 363 -6.74 2.52 -4.98
N SER A 364 -7.62 1.66 -5.44
CA SER A 364 -7.38 0.21 -5.49
C SER A 364 -6.37 -0.19 -6.57
N GLU A 365 -5.77 -1.37 -6.43
CA GLU A 365 -4.91 -1.96 -7.46
C GLU A 365 -5.70 -2.27 -8.75
N ALA A 366 -6.95 -2.73 -8.62
CA ALA A 366 -7.83 -3.01 -9.74
C ALA A 366 -8.11 -1.76 -10.60
N TRP A 367 -8.38 -0.62 -9.96
CA TRP A 367 -8.55 0.65 -10.66
C TRP A 367 -7.26 1.07 -11.41
N ARG A 368 -6.10 0.94 -10.74
CA ARG A 368 -4.82 1.30 -11.38
C ARG A 368 -4.51 0.41 -12.58
N HIS A 369 -4.75 -0.89 -12.47
CA HIS A 369 -4.60 -1.86 -13.56
C HIS A 369 -5.44 -1.41 -14.77
N GLN A 370 -6.74 -1.18 -14.56
CA GLN A 370 -7.62 -0.72 -15.63
C GLN A 370 -7.12 0.58 -16.26
N ARG A 371 -6.71 1.55 -15.43
CA ARG A 371 -6.25 2.85 -15.93
C ARG A 371 -4.97 2.74 -16.77
N VAL A 372 -4.08 1.80 -16.44
CA VAL A 372 -2.87 1.49 -17.21
C VAL A 372 -3.20 0.87 -18.57
N VAL A 373 -4.09 -0.11 -18.59
CA VAL A 373 -4.57 -0.75 -19.84
C VAL A 373 -5.21 0.29 -20.76
N GLU A 374 -6.09 1.13 -20.23
CA GLU A 374 -6.72 2.20 -21.00
C GLU A 374 -5.72 3.23 -21.53
N ALA A 375 -4.72 3.61 -20.73
CA ALA A 375 -3.68 4.54 -21.16
C ALA A 375 -2.81 3.92 -22.29
N HIS A 376 -2.49 2.63 -22.21
CA HIS A 376 -1.74 1.94 -23.27
C HIS A 376 -2.54 1.84 -24.57
N ARG A 377 -3.83 1.45 -24.50
CA ARG A 377 -4.69 1.44 -25.69
C ARG A 377 -4.79 2.83 -26.32
N ARG A 378 -4.92 3.86 -25.50
CA ARG A 378 -5.04 5.26 -25.94
C ARG A 378 -3.78 5.77 -26.65
N TRP A 379 -2.60 5.55 -26.05
CA TRP A 379 -1.36 6.16 -26.53
C TRP A 379 -0.51 5.24 -27.42
N LEU A 380 -0.62 3.93 -27.24
CA LEU A 380 0.21 2.94 -27.94
C LEU A 380 -0.61 2.06 -28.88
N GLY A 381 -1.95 2.08 -28.78
CA GLY A 381 -2.85 1.27 -29.61
C GLY A 381 -2.85 -0.22 -29.28
N THR A 382 -2.21 -0.63 -28.18
CA THR A 382 -2.08 -2.04 -27.76
C THR A 382 -2.32 -2.19 -26.27
N ASP A 383 -2.61 -3.42 -25.83
CA ASP A 383 -2.60 -3.75 -24.40
C ASP A 383 -1.15 -3.89 -23.90
N PRO A 384 -0.86 -3.51 -22.64
CA PRO A 384 0.44 -3.80 -22.03
C PRO A 384 0.60 -5.31 -21.89
N ASP A 385 1.83 -5.80 -21.99
CA ASP A 385 2.13 -7.13 -21.45
C ASP A 385 2.10 -7.13 -19.92
N GLU A 386 2.02 -8.30 -19.30
CA GLU A 386 1.88 -8.46 -17.85
C GLU A 386 3.03 -7.81 -17.06
N ALA A 387 4.25 -7.77 -17.61
CA ALA A 387 5.39 -7.14 -16.95
C ALA A 387 5.28 -5.61 -16.97
N THR A 388 4.89 -5.06 -18.11
CA THR A 388 4.69 -3.63 -18.35
C THR A 388 3.51 -3.11 -17.54
N GLU A 389 2.41 -3.83 -17.53
CA GLU A 389 1.21 -3.49 -16.77
C GLU A 389 1.49 -3.41 -15.28
N ARG A 390 2.17 -4.43 -14.70
CA ARG A 390 2.58 -4.41 -13.29
C ARG A 390 3.48 -3.24 -12.95
N ARG A 391 4.47 -2.95 -13.82
CA ARG A 391 5.39 -1.84 -13.63
C ARG A 391 4.62 -0.52 -13.53
N TRP A 392 3.72 -0.25 -14.48
CA TRP A 392 2.94 0.99 -14.50
C TRP A 392 1.89 1.04 -13.40
N THR A 393 1.27 -0.09 -13.04
CA THR A 393 0.29 -0.18 -11.94
C THR A 393 0.95 0.13 -10.58
N SER A 394 2.16 -0.39 -10.36
CA SER A 394 2.97 -0.08 -9.18
C SER A 394 3.41 1.39 -9.17
N TRP A 395 3.87 1.89 -10.32
CA TRP A 395 4.27 3.29 -10.47
C TRP A 395 3.11 4.26 -10.20
N LEU A 396 1.91 3.97 -10.70
CA LEU A 396 0.71 4.79 -10.50
C LEU A 396 0.24 4.82 -9.03
N ALA A 397 0.73 3.92 -8.17
CA ALA A 397 0.43 3.99 -6.73
C ALA A 397 0.95 5.28 -6.07
N THR A 398 2.02 5.88 -6.61
CA THR A 398 2.67 7.07 -6.07
C THR A 398 2.69 8.27 -7.03
N HIS A 399 2.08 8.12 -8.20
CA HIS A 399 2.00 9.16 -9.24
C HIS A 399 0.55 9.43 -9.60
N THR A 400 0.34 10.47 -10.41
CA THR A 400 -0.97 10.88 -10.91
C THR A 400 -1.30 10.21 -12.24
N THR A 401 -2.58 10.19 -12.61
CA THR A 401 -3.00 9.70 -13.93
C THR A 401 -2.47 10.57 -15.07
N SER A 402 -2.32 11.88 -14.87
CA SER A 402 -1.71 12.75 -15.88
C SER A 402 -0.25 12.42 -16.12
N GLU A 403 0.51 12.14 -15.07
CA GLU A 403 1.91 11.74 -15.24
C GLU A 403 2.01 10.41 -15.97
N LEU A 404 1.07 9.45 -15.75
CA LEU A 404 1.02 8.20 -16.51
C LEU A 404 0.80 8.46 -18.00
N ASP A 405 -0.26 9.20 -18.35
CA ASP A 405 -0.58 9.48 -19.76
C ASP A 405 0.57 10.22 -20.45
N LEU A 406 1.13 11.25 -19.81
CA LEU A 406 2.26 12.00 -20.37
C LEU A 406 3.49 11.12 -20.56
N ALA A 407 3.82 10.27 -19.57
CA ALA A 407 4.98 9.39 -19.66
C ALA A 407 4.85 8.38 -20.79
N LEU A 408 3.64 7.87 -21.06
CA LEU A 408 3.37 6.99 -22.20
C LEU A 408 3.41 7.75 -23.52
N ALA A 409 2.71 8.86 -23.63
CA ALA A 409 2.61 9.67 -24.85
C ALA A 409 3.96 10.23 -25.34
N THR A 410 4.87 10.55 -24.41
CA THR A 410 6.20 11.10 -24.73
C THR A 410 7.32 10.07 -24.64
N SER A 411 7.00 8.78 -24.46
CA SER A 411 7.98 7.70 -24.56
C SER A 411 8.43 7.51 -26.01
N GLU A 412 9.55 6.81 -26.23
CA GLU A 412 9.99 6.41 -27.57
C GLU A 412 8.92 5.56 -28.28
N GLU A 413 8.26 4.67 -27.55
CA GLU A 413 7.17 3.83 -28.04
C GLU A 413 5.93 4.67 -28.42
N GLY A 414 5.55 5.66 -27.59
CA GLY A 414 4.45 6.58 -27.88
C GLY A 414 4.74 7.49 -29.07
N GLU A 415 5.96 8.01 -29.17
CA GLU A 415 6.37 8.80 -30.34
C GLU A 415 6.35 7.94 -31.61
N ALA A 416 6.81 6.69 -31.55
CA ALA A 416 6.73 5.76 -32.68
C ALA A 416 5.28 5.41 -33.07
N ALA A 417 4.41 5.19 -32.08
CA ALA A 417 2.99 4.89 -32.28
C ALA A 417 2.23 6.07 -32.91
N SER A 418 2.68 7.31 -32.65
CA SER A 418 2.07 8.53 -33.18
C SER A 418 2.35 8.76 -34.67
N GLY A 419 3.20 7.96 -35.31
CA GLY A 419 3.52 8.05 -36.73
C GLY A 419 4.75 8.90 -37.06
N THR A 420 5.06 8.97 -38.36
CA THR A 420 6.34 9.51 -38.86
C THR A 420 6.24 10.93 -39.40
N THR A 421 5.02 11.40 -39.67
CA THR A 421 4.76 12.76 -40.15
C THR A 421 4.10 13.61 -39.06
N HIS A 422 4.29 14.93 -39.11
CA HIS A 422 3.64 15.84 -38.17
C HIS A 422 2.11 15.71 -38.17
N ARG A 423 1.50 15.45 -39.33
CA ARG A 423 0.06 15.23 -39.46
C ARG A 423 -0.41 13.95 -38.76
N GLU A 424 0.32 12.84 -38.94
CA GLU A 424 0.01 11.59 -38.23
C GLU A 424 0.09 11.79 -36.72
N ARG A 425 1.14 12.47 -36.23
CA ARG A 425 1.31 12.76 -34.80
C ARG A 425 0.21 13.65 -34.24
N ALA A 426 -0.16 14.68 -34.99
CA ALA A 426 -1.25 15.57 -34.65
C ALA A 426 -2.61 14.84 -34.62
N GLN A 427 -2.85 13.94 -35.58
CA GLN A 427 -4.04 13.11 -35.63
C GLN A 427 -4.10 12.16 -34.44
N HIS A 428 -3.00 11.45 -34.17
CA HIS A 428 -2.89 10.54 -33.03
C HIS A 428 -3.16 11.26 -31.71
N LEU A 429 -2.58 12.45 -31.49
CA LEU A 429 -2.84 13.25 -30.29
C LEU A 429 -4.32 13.68 -30.19
N ALA A 430 -4.93 14.10 -31.29
CA ALA A 430 -6.33 14.48 -31.30
C ALA A 430 -7.24 13.27 -30.99
N ASP A 431 -6.98 12.12 -31.59
CA ASP A 431 -7.73 10.88 -31.36
C ASP A 431 -7.59 10.39 -29.91
N ALA A 432 -6.36 10.37 -29.39
CA ALA A 432 -6.06 9.99 -28.01
C ALA A 432 -6.79 10.88 -26.98
N LEU A 433 -7.00 12.15 -27.32
CA LEU A 433 -7.68 13.14 -26.47
C LEU A 433 -9.16 13.32 -26.82
N ALA A 434 -9.71 12.54 -27.76
CA ALA A 434 -11.06 12.66 -28.29
C ALA A 434 -11.41 14.09 -28.74
N LEU A 435 -10.47 14.77 -29.38
CA LEU A 435 -10.60 16.13 -29.89
C LEU A 435 -11.10 16.17 -31.34
N PRO A 436 -11.81 17.23 -31.75
CA PRO A 436 -12.28 17.36 -33.13
C PRO A 436 -11.10 17.54 -34.10
N GLU A 437 -11.35 17.26 -35.39
CA GLU A 437 -10.36 17.37 -36.48
C GLU A 437 -9.65 18.75 -36.54
N ALA A 438 -10.33 19.83 -36.16
CA ALA A 438 -9.72 21.16 -36.08
C ALA A 438 -8.52 21.25 -35.10
N ALA A 439 -8.44 20.36 -34.11
CA ALA A 439 -7.29 20.27 -33.22
C ALA A 439 -6.06 19.69 -33.94
N VAL A 440 -6.26 18.82 -34.94
CA VAL A 440 -5.19 18.22 -35.77
C VAL A 440 -4.44 19.33 -36.50
N ASP A 441 -5.15 20.20 -37.21
CA ASP A 441 -4.53 21.32 -37.92
C ASP A 441 -3.76 22.26 -36.97
N HIS A 442 -4.27 22.46 -35.74
CA HIS A 442 -3.58 23.24 -34.72
C HIS A 442 -2.28 22.58 -34.25
N PHE A 443 -2.30 21.28 -33.94
CA PHE A 443 -1.13 20.55 -33.49
C PHE A 443 -0.08 20.38 -34.61
N GLU A 444 -0.50 20.08 -35.83
CA GLU A 444 0.36 19.99 -37.02
C GLU A 444 1.11 21.31 -37.24
N ALA A 445 0.40 22.45 -37.21
CA ALA A 445 1.02 23.77 -37.36
C ALA A 445 1.99 24.13 -36.21
N ARG A 446 1.92 23.48 -35.05
CA ARG A 446 2.92 23.64 -33.98
C ARG A 446 4.16 22.80 -34.25
N LEU A 447 3.98 21.55 -34.66
CA LEU A 447 5.07 20.65 -35.02
C LEU A 447 5.86 21.20 -36.23
N ASP A 448 5.17 21.74 -37.24
CA ASP A 448 5.80 22.40 -38.40
C ASP A 448 6.66 23.62 -38.03
N ARG A 449 6.37 24.26 -36.89
CA ARG A 449 7.16 25.37 -36.35
C ARG A 449 8.33 24.90 -35.46
N GLY A 450 8.55 23.59 -35.35
CA GLY A 450 9.60 23.00 -34.53
C GLY A 450 9.30 23.04 -33.03
N VAL A 451 8.02 23.07 -32.64
CA VAL A 451 7.66 22.82 -31.23
C VAL A 451 7.88 21.35 -30.95
N GLU A 452 8.63 21.04 -29.90
CA GLU A 452 8.89 19.66 -29.47
C GLU A 452 7.60 18.88 -29.17
N TRP A 453 7.61 17.59 -29.50
CA TRP A 453 6.45 16.70 -29.32
C TRP A 453 5.95 16.68 -27.87
N ASP A 454 6.86 16.63 -26.90
CA ASP A 454 6.54 16.63 -25.46
C ASP A 454 5.68 17.83 -25.03
N THR A 455 5.95 18.97 -25.63
CA THR A 455 5.32 20.25 -25.34
C THR A 455 3.96 20.32 -26.03
N VAL A 456 3.85 19.81 -27.26
CA VAL A 456 2.57 19.69 -27.96
C VAL A 456 1.62 18.74 -27.22
N VAL A 457 2.12 17.58 -26.79
CA VAL A 457 1.36 16.59 -26.00
C VAL A 457 0.89 17.20 -24.69
N ARG A 458 1.81 17.81 -23.90
CA ARG A 458 1.47 18.39 -22.60
C ARG A 458 0.43 19.49 -22.70
N ASP A 459 0.60 20.41 -23.66
CA ASP A 459 -0.35 21.51 -23.86
C ASP A 459 -1.70 21.02 -24.37
N GLY A 460 -1.70 20.04 -25.28
CA GLY A 460 -2.91 19.39 -25.77
C GLY A 460 -3.67 18.69 -24.64
N TYR A 461 -2.95 17.91 -23.84
CA TYR A 461 -3.49 17.14 -22.72
C TYR A 461 -4.19 18.04 -21.70
N PHE A 462 -3.55 19.15 -21.28
CA PHE A 462 -4.15 20.11 -20.34
C PHE A 462 -4.98 21.21 -20.99
N SER A 463 -5.26 21.11 -22.29
CA SER A 463 -6.18 22.03 -22.96
C SER A 463 -7.57 21.93 -22.35
N LEU A 464 -8.33 23.02 -22.39
CA LEU A 464 -9.69 23.04 -21.86
C LEU A 464 -10.60 22.01 -22.55
N PRO A 465 -10.60 21.88 -23.90
CA PRO A 465 -11.41 20.86 -24.57
C PRO A 465 -11.04 19.42 -24.17
N ALA A 466 -9.74 19.12 -24.03
CA ALA A 466 -9.30 17.77 -23.65
C ALA A 466 -9.63 17.44 -22.19
N SER A 467 -9.53 18.45 -21.30
CA SER A 467 -9.93 18.29 -19.90
C SER A 467 -11.44 18.07 -19.78
N ASP A 468 -12.23 18.81 -20.55
CA ASP A 468 -13.69 18.69 -20.60
C ASP A 468 -14.14 17.31 -21.09
N GLN A 469 -13.62 16.84 -22.24
CA GLN A 469 -13.95 15.51 -22.76
C GLN A 469 -13.63 14.39 -21.76
N ARG A 470 -12.51 14.47 -21.05
CA ARG A 470 -12.15 13.47 -20.04
C ARG A 470 -13.05 13.51 -18.82
N MET A 471 -13.38 14.69 -18.32
CA MET A 471 -14.29 14.81 -17.18
C MET A 471 -15.72 14.36 -17.52
N VAL A 472 -16.20 14.65 -18.74
CA VAL A 472 -17.50 14.16 -19.23
C VAL A 472 -17.52 12.63 -19.32
N GLY A 473 -16.42 12.01 -19.78
CA GLY A 473 -16.29 10.56 -19.83
C GLY A 473 -16.23 9.91 -18.45
N LEU A 474 -15.52 10.52 -17.49
CA LEU A 474 -15.34 10.00 -16.14
C LEU A 474 -16.57 10.15 -15.25
N ALA A 475 -17.36 11.21 -15.47
CA ALA A 475 -18.50 11.55 -14.63
C ALA A 475 -19.70 11.92 -15.50
N PRO A 476 -20.53 10.95 -15.91
CA PRO A 476 -21.74 11.22 -16.67
C PRO A 476 -22.59 12.28 -15.95
N SER A 477 -23.08 13.26 -16.72
CA SER A 477 -23.86 14.37 -16.17
C SER A 477 -25.07 13.86 -15.39
N SER A 478 -25.13 14.19 -14.10
CA SER A 478 -26.25 13.89 -13.20
C SER A 478 -26.55 15.14 -12.35
N PRO A 479 -27.79 15.33 -11.87
CA PRO A 479 -28.14 16.45 -10.97
C PRO A 479 -27.31 16.51 -9.69
N TYR A 480 -26.62 15.41 -9.35
CA TYR A 480 -25.82 15.26 -8.14
C TYR A 480 -24.32 15.33 -8.40
N THR A 481 -23.88 15.08 -9.65
CA THR A 481 -22.48 15.24 -10.03
C THR A 481 -22.09 16.73 -9.92
N PRO A 482 -20.93 17.06 -9.36
CA PRO A 482 -20.44 18.44 -9.39
C PRO A 482 -20.44 18.99 -10.83
N PRO A 483 -20.65 20.30 -11.03
CA PRO A 483 -20.57 20.90 -12.36
C PRO A 483 -19.25 20.53 -13.04
N THR A 484 -19.27 20.21 -14.33
CA THR A 484 -18.08 19.78 -15.08
C THR A 484 -16.95 20.80 -14.96
N GLU A 485 -17.26 22.10 -14.87
CA GLU A 485 -16.27 23.16 -14.68
C GLU A 485 -15.51 23.03 -13.35
N GLN A 486 -16.17 22.57 -12.29
CA GLN A 486 -15.53 22.30 -11.00
C GLN A 486 -14.59 21.10 -11.10
N LEU A 487 -15.03 20.00 -11.71
CA LEU A 487 -14.21 18.80 -11.91
C LEU A 487 -12.98 19.10 -12.77
N ILE A 488 -13.14 19.88 -13.83
CA ILE A 488 -12.02 20.36 -14.67
C ILE A 488 -11.03 21.20 -13.85
N ALA A 489 -11.54 22.13 -13.03
CA ALA A 489 -10.68 23.00 -12.21
C ALA A 489 -9.87 22.19 -11.19
N GLU A 490 -10.49 21.20 -10.56
CA GLU A 490 -9.82 20.27 -9.65
C GLU A 490 -8.78 19.43 -10.38
N PHE A 491 -9.16 18.76 -11.47
CA PHE A 491 -8.26 17.96 -12.30
C PHE A 491 -7.03 18.76 -12.74
N ARG A 492 -7.21 19.99 -13.21
CA ARG A 492 -6.09 20.84 -13.65
C ARG A 492 -5.20 21.30 -12.49
N THR A 493 -5.72 21.33 -11.28
CA THR A 493 -4.98 21.70 -10.08
C THR A 493 -4.16 20.52 -9.56
N THR A 494 -4.74 19.33 -9.53
CA THR A 494 -4.11 18.12 -8.98
C THR A 494 -3.26 17.38 -10.01
N GLY A 495 -3.58 17.51 -11.30
CA GLY A 495 -3.09 16.62 -12.35
C GLY A 495 -3.61 15.19 -12.19
N ASP A 496 -4.65 14.96 -11.38
CA ASP A 496 -5.10 13.62 -11.02
C ASP A 496 -6.61 13.49 -11.18
N GLU A 497 -7.01 12.50 -11.97
CA GLU A 497 -8.42 12.17 -12.23
C GLU A 497 -9.08 11.52 -11.00
N ARG A 498 -8.31 11.00 -10.03
CA ARG A 498 -8.86 10.36 -8.82
C ARG A 498 -9.75 11.29 -8.01
N ALA A 499 -9.28 12.50 -7.68
CA ALA A 499 -10.03 13.43 -6.84
C ALA A 499 -11.40 13.82 -7.42
N PRO A 500 -11.51 14.29 -8.68
CA PRO A 500 -12.81 14.59 -9.29
C PRO A 500 -13.67 13.34 -9.45
N LEU A 501 -13.06 12.17 -9.73
CA LEU A 501 -13.78 10.90 -9.83
C LEU A 501 -14.38 10.49 -8.48
N VAL A 502 -13.66 10.63 -7.36
CA VAL A 502 -14.20 10.39 -6.00
C VAL A 502 -15.43 11.26 -5.76
N GLN A 503 -15.35 12.55 -6.10
CA GLN A 503 -16.46 13.47 -5.87
C GLN A 503 -17.68 13.11 -6.72
N ALA A 504 -17.47 12.74 -7.98
CA ALA A 504 -18.53 12.27 -8.88
C ALA A 504 -19.17 10.98 -8.36
N LEU A 505 -18.37 9.96 -8.04
CA LEU A 505 -18.85 8.66 -7.59
C LEU A 505 -19.60 8.74 -6.25
N ALA A 506 -19.10 9.56 -5.31
CA ALA A 506 -19.72 9.74 -4.00
C ALA A 506 -21.12 10.37 -4.07
N THR A 507 -21.39 11.15 -5.12
CA THR A 507 -22.65 11.89 -5.31
C THR A 507 -23.61 11.20 -6.28
N THR A 508 -23.17 10.16 -7.01
CA THR A 508 -24.04 9.35 -7.87
C THR A 508 -25.27 8.85 -7.08
N PRO A 509 -26.49 9.06 -7.57
CA PRO A 509 -27.72 8.68 -6.87
C PRO A 509 -27.86 7.17 -6.65
#